data_AF-A0A915NLY3-F1
#
_entry.id   AF-A0A915NLY3-F1
#
_cell.length_a   1.000
_cell.length_b   1.000
_cell.length_c   1.000
_cell.angle_alpha   90.00
_cell.angle_beta   90.00
_cell.angle_gamma   90.00
#
_symmetry.space_group_name_H-M   'P 1'
#
loop_
_entity.id
_entity.type
_entity.pdbx_description
1 polymer ?
#
loop_
_entity_poly.entity_id
_entity_poly.type
_entity_poly.pdbx_seq_one_letter_code
_entity_poly.pdbx_strand_id
1 'polypeptide(L)'
;MSAAASGSLFDSSAQWIPSCLSDQRVLLNDKICINKCVKITYNGKTLTVPITNKCPECPKGHVDLSQEAFLWLEPKGGVVGIARNAVITYITCPGQE
;
A
#
# COMPACT_ATOMS: atom_id res chain seq x y z
N MET A 1 -4.30 -0.81 -9.44
CA MET A 1 -3.36 -1.46 -8.50
C MET A 1 -3.06 -0.59 -7.28
N SER A 2 -3.23 -1.13 -6.07
CA SER A 2 -2.93 -0.44 -4.80
C SER A 2 -2.53 -1.42 -3.69
N ALA A 3 -2.11 -0.89 -2.54
CA ALA A 3 -1.85 -1.63 -1.31
C ALA A 3 -2.59 -1.05 -0.10
N ALA A 4 -2.90 -1.91 0.86
CA ALA A 4 -3.25 -1.55 2.22
C ALA A 4 -2.08 -1.85 3.16
N ALA A 5 -1.70 -0.88 3.97
CA ALA A 5 -0.60 -1.01 4.92
C ALA A 5 -1.10 -1.48 6.30
N SER A 6 -0.20 -2.07 7.09
CA SER A 6 -0.49 -2.45 8.48
C SER A 6 -1.09 -1.30 9.27
N GLY A 7 -2.19 -1.57 9.96
CA GLY A 7 -2.86 -0.59 10.80
C GLY A 7 -1.98 0.00 11.91
N SER A 8 -0.92 -0.71 12.31
CA SER A 8 0.06 -0.25 13.31
C SER A 8 1.02 0.83 12.80
N LEU A 9 0.99 1.14 11.50
CA LEU A 9 1.80 2.21 10.89
C LEU A 9 1.04 3.54 10.82
N PHE A 10 -0.27 3.52 11.04
CA PHE A 10 -1.12 4.71 11.04
C PHE A 10 -1.05 5.40 12.40
N ASP A 11 -0.94 6.72 12.37
CA ASP A 11 -1.04 7.60 13.52
C ASP A 11 -2.50 7.70 13.98
N SER A 12 -2.76 7.26 15.20
CA SER A 12 -4.11 7.30 15.79
C SER A 12 -4.63 8.72 16.00
N SER A 13 -3.76 9.74 15.98
CA SER A 13 -4.13 11.15 16.11
C SER A 13 -4.39 11.86 14.78
N ALA A 14 -4.10 11.21 13.65
CA ALA A 14 -4.26 11.79 12.32
C ALA A 14 -5.70 12.22 12.06
N GLN A 15 -5.84 13.39 11.44
CA GLN A 15 -7.13 14.01 11.12
C GLN A 15 -7.41 13.95 9.63
N TRP A 16 -8.69 13.86 9.26
CA TRP A 16 -9.12 13.97 7.87
C TRP A 16 -9.05 15.44 7.43
N ILE A 17 -8.39 15.69 6.32
CA ILE A 17 -8.23 17.02 5.73
C ILE A 17 -8.78 17.04 4.29
N PRO A 18 -9.30 18.17 3.80
CA PRO A 18 -9.62 18.33 2.39
C PRO A 18 -8.39 18.09 1.51
N SER A 19 -8.53 17.34 0.40
CA SER A 19 -7.47 17.23 -0.59
C SER A 19 -7.54 18.34 -1.64
N CYS A 20 -6.44 18.55 -2.35
CA CYS A 20 -6.38 19.40 -3.53
C CYS A 20 -6.83 18.68 -4.83
N LEU A 21 -7.35 17.46 -4.73
CA LEU A 21 -7.82 16.70 -5.89
C LEU A 21 -9.11 17.32 -6.43
N SER A 22 -9.29 17.28 -7.75
CA SER A 22 -10.42 17.89 -8.45
C SER A 22 -11.78 17.35 -8.02
N ASP A 23 -11.81 16.15 -7.46
CA ASP A 23 -13.02 15.49 -6.97
C ASP A 23 -13.30 15.76 -5.48
N GLN A 24 -12.53 16.67 -4.86
CA GLN A 24 -12.76 17.19 -3.50
C GLN A 24 -12.76 16.11 -2.41
N ARG A 25 -12.20 14.93 -2.67
CA ARG A 25 -12.11 13.88 -1.64
C ARG A 25 -11.29 14.34 -0.44
N VAL A 26 -11.55 13.78 0.73
CA VAL A 26 -10.73 13.99 1.92
C VAL A 26 -9.59 12.98 1.97
N LEU A 27 -8.47 13.36 2.60
CA LEU A 27 -7.32 12.50 2.87
C LEU A 27 -7.05 12.48 4.36
N LEU A 28 -6.63 11.33 4.87
CA LEU A 28 -6.10 11.26 6.22
C LEU A 28 -4.73 11.94 6.23
N ASN A 29 -4.54 12.94 7.09
CA ASN A 29 -3.28 13.66 7.24
C ASN A 29 -2.24 12.83 8.01
N ASP A 30 -1.85 11.72 7.40
CA ASP A 30 -0.92 10.73 7.94
C ASP A 30 0.22 10.54 6.94
N LYS A 31 1.45 10.45 7.47
CA LYS A 31 2.66 10.18 6.68
C LYS A 31 2.58 8.89 5.89
N ILE A 32 1.75 7.91 6.28
CA ILE A 32 1.57 6.66 5.54
C ILE A 32 0.57 6.82 4.37
N CYS A 33 -0.25 7.87 4.39
CA CYS A 33 -1.26 8.16 3.38
C CYS A 33 -0.78 9.19 2.35
N ILE A 34 0.06 10.15 2.75
CA ILE A 34 0.49 11.26 1.90
C ILE A 34 1.75 10.88 1.13
N ASN A 35 1.65 10.84 -0.20
CA ASN A 35 2.76 10.55 -1.13
C ASN A 35 3.56 9.29 -0.74
N LYS A 36 2.86 8.24 -0.29
CA LYS A 36 3.49 6.96 0.09
C LYS A 36 3.02 5.80 -0.77
N CYS A 37 4.03 5.06 -1.21
CA CYS A 37 3.92 3.86 -2.00
C CYS A 37 4.66 2.73 -1.29
N VAL A 38 4.28 1.50 -1.62
CA VAL A 38 5.05 0.31 -1.29
C VAL A 38 5.68 -0.22 -2.57
N LYS A 39 6.98 -0.48 -2.51
CA LYS A 39 7.73 -1.25 -3.49
C LYS A 39 7.83 -2.69 -2.98
N ILE A 40 7.29 -3.62 -3.77
CA ILE A 40 7.32 -5.06 -3.51
C ILE A 40 8.26 -5.71 -4.51
N THR A 41 9.25 -6.47 -4.04
CA THR A 41 10.04 -7.37 -4.86
C THR A 41 9.72 -8.81 -4.48
N TYR A 42 9.22 -9.60 -5.44
CA TYR A 42 8.78 -10.98 -5.24
C TYR A 42 8.99 -11.78 -6.54
N ASN A 43 9.54 -12.99 -6.44
CA ASN A 43 9.83 -13.87 -7.58
C ASN A 43 10.56 -13.16 -8.75
N GLY A 44 11.54 -12.32 -8.44
CA GLY A 44 12.33 -11.58 -9.43
C GLY A 44 11.60 -10.41 -10.10
N LYS A 45 10.32 -10.19 -9.78
CA LYS A 45 9.53 -9.04 -10.24
C LYS A 45 9.54 -7.94 -9.20
N THR A 46 9.37 -6.70 -9.64
CA THR A 46 9.22 -5.54 -8.77
C THR A 46 8.00 -4.73 -9.17
N LEU A 47 7.11 -4.47 -8.21
CA LEU A 47 5.91 -3.65 -8.38
C LEU A 47 5.94 -2.51 -7.37
N THR A 48 5.61 -1.30 -7.81
CA THR A 48 5.40 -0.14 -6.93
C THR A 48 3.95 0.29 -7.03
N VAL A 49 3.26 0.37 -5.90
CA VAL A 49 1.84 0.75 -5.83
C VAL A 49 1.59 1.74 -4.68
N PRO A 50 0.62 2.66 -4.84
CA PRO A 50 0.24 3.59 -3.77
C PRO A 50 -0.43 2.86 -2.60
N ILE A 51 -0.21 3.37 -1.40
CA ILE A 51 -0.95 2.96 -0.21
C ILE A 51 -2.26 3.74 -0.19
N THR A 52 -3.39 3.04 -0.37
CA THR A 52 -4.71 3.68 -0.46
C THR A 52 -5.67 3.22 0.63
N ASN A 53 -5.26 2.26 1.47
CA ASN A 53 -6.11 1.70 2.51
C ASN A 53 -5.29 1.24 3.72
N LYS A 54 -6.01 0.91 4.79
CA LYS A 54 -5.49 0.32 6.03
C LYS A 54 -5.93 -1.14 6.10
N CYS A 55 -5.03 -2.02 6.52
CA CYS A 55 -5.33 -3.38 6.94
C CYS A 55 -5.12 -3.47 8.46
N PRO A 56 -6.17 -3.30 9.29
CA PRO A 56 -6.06 -3.27 10.74
C PRO A 56 -5.43 -4.52 11.36
N GLU A 57 -5.72 -5.68 10.78
CA GLU A 57 -5.29 -7.01 11.20
C GLU A 57 -3.89 -7.39 10.71
N CYS A 58 -3.36 -6.68 9.70
CA CYS A 58 -2.06 -6.98 9.13
C CYS A 58 -0.93 -6.62 10.12
N PRO A 59 -0.02 -7.55 10.45
CA PRO A 59 1.17 -7.22 11.22
C PRO A 59 2.13 -6.32 10.41
N LYS A 60 3.10 -5.70 11.09
CA LYS A 60 4.17 -4.96 10.42
C LYS A 60 4.91 -5.88 9.44
N GLY A 61 5.19 -5.38 8.23
CA GLY A 61 5.80 -6.17 7.17
C GLY A 61 4.82 -7.02 6.35
N HIS A 62 3.53 -6.95 6.63
CA HIS A 62 2.47 -7.48 5.77
C HIS A 62 1.75 -6.30 5.09
N VAL A 63 1.57 -6.40 3.78
CA VAL A 63 0.74 -5.50 2.98
C VAL A 63 -0.34 -6.33 2.29
N ASP A 64 -1.57 -5.83 2.31
CA ASP A 64 -2.68 -6.45 1.57
C ASP A 64 -2.80 -5.75 0.21
N LEU A 65 -2.60 -6.52 -0.86
CA LEU A 65 -2.55 -5.98 -2.21
C LEU A 65 -3.95 -6.06 -2.82
N SER A 66 -4.33 -5.03 -3.60
CA SER A 66 -5.47 -5.18 -4.51
C SER A 66 -5.29 -6.42 -5.37
N GLN A 67 -6.36 -7.15 -5.67
CA GLN A 67 -6.30 -8.40 -6.43
C GLN A 67 -5.48 -8.28 -7.72
N GLU A 68 -5.65 -7.18 -8.47
CA GLU A 68 -4.89 -6.87 -9.67
C GLU A 68 -3.37 -6.80 -9.40
N ALA A 69 -2.95 -6.09 -8.35
CA ALA A 69 -1.55 -5.96 -7.97
C ALA A 69 -0.95 -7.29 -7.51
N PHE A 70 -1.72 -8.08 -6.76
CA PHE A 70 -1.31 -9.42 -6.33
C PHE A 70 -1.10 -10.34 -7.54
N LEU A 71 -2.09 -10.42 -8.44
CA LEU A 71 -2.02 -11.27 -9.64
C LEU A 71 -0.94 -10.82 -10.63
N TRP A 72 -0.56 -9.55 -10.64
CA TRP A 72 0.60 -9.10 -11.42
C TRP A 72 1.91 -9.75 -10.93
N LEU A 73 2.11 -9.80 -9.61
CA LEU A 73 3.27 -10.42 -8.97
C LEU A 73 3.20 -11.95 -9.03
N GLU A 74 2.06 -12.52 -8.65
CA GLU A 74 1.77 -13.96 -8.56
C GLU A 74 0.54 -14.33 -9.40
N PRO A 75 0.67 -14.49 -10.74
CA PRO A 75 -0.47 -14.76 -11.63
C PRO A 75 -1.23 -16.05 -11.32
N LYS A 76 -0.60 -16.99 -10.61
CA LYS A 76 -1.26 -18.23 -10.19
C LYS A 76 -2.13 -18.06 -8.95
N GLY A 77 -2.19 -16.86 -8.37
CA GLY A 77 -3.00 -16.55 -7.19
C GLY A 77 -2.41 -17.00 -5.85
N GLY A 78 -1.24 -17.65 -5.84
CA GLY A 78 -0.56 -18.09 -4.62
C GLY A 78 -1.37 -19.14 -3.84
N VAL A 79 -0.95 -19.41 -2.59
CA VAL A 79 -1.70 -20.30 -1.69
C VAL A 79 -2.70 -19.46 -0.91
N VAL A 80 -3.98 -19.54 -1.27
CA VAL A 80 -5.06 -18.75 -0.64
C VAL A 80 -4.79 -17.23 -0.72
N GLY A 81 -4.23 -16.75 -1.85
CA GLY A 81 -3.89 -15.33 -2.00
C GLY A 81 -2.68 -14.89 -1.17
N ILE A 82 -1.91 -15.82 -0.60
CA ILE A 82 -0.73 -15.50 0.21
C ILE A 82 0.54 -15.73 -0.61
N ALA A 83 1.39 -14.70 -0.65
CA ALA A 83 2.75 -14.75 -1.16
C ALA A 83 3.73 -14.46 -0.01
N ARG A 84 4.69 -15.37 0.22
CA ARG A 84 5.70 -15.25 1.30
C ARG A 84 7.07 -14.89 0.72
N ASN A 85 7.95 -14.36 1.57
CA ASN A 85 9.32 -13.98 1.21
C ASN A 85 9.41 -12.83 0.17
N ALA A 86 8.37 -11.99 0.11
CA ALA A 86 8.47 -10.73 -0.61
C ALA A 86 9.30 -9.72 0.20
N VAL A 87 10.12 -8.94 -0.50
CA VAL A 87 10.80 -7.78 0.09
C VAL A 87 9.89 -6.57 -0.07
N ILE A 88 9.48 -5.97 1.05
CA ILE A 88 8.57 -4.82 1.09
C ILE A 88 9.33 -3.60 1.58
N THR A 89 9.32 -2.54 0.78
CA THR A 89 9.94 -1.25 1.12
C THR A 89 8.92 -0.13 0.99
N TYR A 90 8.77 0.68 2.03
CA TYR A 90 7.93 1.88 2.01
C TYR A 90 8.74 3.03 1.41
N ILE A 91 8.25 3.65 0.35
CA ILE A 91 8.93 4.72 -0.38
C ILE A 91 7.99 5.90 -0.62
N THR A 92 8.55 7.06 -0.96
CA THR A 92 7.77 8.14 -1.56
C THR A 92 7.31 7.71 -2.97
N CYS A 93 6.09 8.05 -3.38
CA CYS A 93 5.60 7.63 -4.69
C CYS A 93 6.43 8.28 -5.82
N PRO A 94 6.95 7.48 -6.78
CA PRO A 94 7.69 8.04 -7.92
C PRO A 94 6.80 8.96 -8.77
N GLY A 95 7.38 10.04 -9.30
CA GLY A 95 6.67 10.96 -10.22
C GLY A 95 5.69 11.92 -9.55
N GLN A 96 5.76 12.07 -8.22
CA GLN A 96 5.02 13.08 -7.45
C GLN A 96 5.98 14.06 -6.75
N GLU A 97 7.09 14.41 -7.41
CA GLU A 97 8.00 15.49 -7.02
C GLU A 97 7.50 16.85 -7.52
#